data_AF-X1KWA5-F1
#
_entry.id   AF-X1KWA5-F1
#
_cell.length_a   1.000
_cell.length_b   1.000
_cell.length_c   1.000
_cell.angle_alpha   90.00
_cell.angle_beta   90.00
_cell.angle_gamma   90.00
#
_symmetry.space_group_name_H-M   'P 1'
#
loop_
_entity.id
_entity.type
_entity.pdbx_description
1 polymer ?
#
loop_
_entity_poly.entity_id
_entity_poly.type
_entity_poly.pdbx_seq_one_letter_code
_entity_poly.pdbx_strand_id
1 'polypeptide(L)' 'YKYFLKNKISSEDARYVLSNAFPTQIIITMNARELLHLFTLRCCERAQWEIREMAYRMLNKVKEVAPTI' A
#
# COMPACT_ATOMS: atom_id res chain seq x y z
N TYR A 1 -6.46 19.60 8.87
CA TYR A 1 -5.32 19.85 7.95
C TYR A 1 -5.33 21.25 7.36
N LYS A 2 -6.23 21.61 6.42
CA LYS A 2 -6.26 22.93 5.74
C LYS A 2 -6.31 24.14 6.69
N TYR A 3 -7.06 24.02 7.79
CA TYR A 3 -7.11 25.04 8.83
C TYR A 3 -5.73 25.33 9.44
N PHE A 4 -4.94 24.31 9.74
CA PHE A 4 -3.61 24.46 10.34
C PHE A 4 -2.61 25.09 9.37
N LEU A 5 -2.64 24.68 8.09
CA LEU A 5 -1.80 25.30 7.05
C LEU A 5 -2.10 26.80 6.89
N LYS A 6 -3.38 27.20 6.93
CA LYS A 6 -3.77 28.62 6.88
C LYS A 6 -3.22 29.43 8.06
N ASN A 7 -3.02 28.79 9.21
CA ASN A 7 -2.47 29.39 10.42
C ASN A 7 -0.93 29.26 10.51
N LYS A 8 -0.23 29.02 9.39
CA LYS A 8 1.24 28.93 9.30
C LYS A 8 1.85 27.80 10.15
N ILE A 9 1.06 26.78 10.51
CA ILE A 9 1.60 25.56 11.12
C ILE A 9 2.26 24.72 10.04
N SER A 10 3.39 24.09 10.39
CA SER A 10 4.17 23.26 9.46
C SER A 10 3.32 22.11 8.91
N SER A 11 3.64 21.64 7.70
CA SER A 11 2.94 20.48 7.12
C SER A 11 3.18 19.20 7.92
N GLU A 12 4.35 19.09 8.56
CA GLU A 12 4.75 17.96 9.39
C GLU A 12 3.91 17.86 10.67
N ASP A 13 3.57 18.99 11.28
CA ASP A 13 2.68 19.05 12.46
C ASP A 13 1.21 18.96 12.04
N ALA A 14 0.84 19.56 10.92
CA ALA A 14 -0.54 19.54 10.45
C ALA A 14 -1.02 18.13 10.05
N ARG A 15 -0.11 17.22 9.66
CA ARG A 15 -0.49 15.85 9.23
C ARG A 15 -0.97 14.96 10.38
N TYR A 16 -0.72 15.31 11.64
CA TYR A 16 -1.16 14.53 12.81
C TYR A 16 -2.69 14.39 12.92
N VAL A 17 -3.43 15.29 12.26
CA VAL A 17 -4.90 15.22 12.23
C VAL A 17 -5.45 14.42 11.05
N LEU A 18 -4.59 13.91 10.16
CA LEU A 18 -5.00 13.04 9.07
C LEU A 18 -5.32 11.65 9.62
N SER A 19 -6.38 11.05 9.10
CA SER A 19 -6.76 9.67 9.44
C SER A 19 -5.80 8.65 8.85
N ASN A 20 -5.77 7.45 9.42
CA ASN A 20 -5.03 6.30 8.85
C ASN A 20 -5.49 5.91 7.43
N ALA A 21 -6.70 6.29 7.02
CA ALA A 21 -7.23 6.06 5.67
C ALA A 21 -6.77 7.11 4.63
N PHE A 22 -5.82 7.99 4.97
CA PHE A 22 -5.33 8.99 4.04
C PHE A 22 -4.50 8.32 2.92
N PRO A 23 -4.85 8.53 1.63
CA PRO A 23 -4.20 7.85 0.53
C PRO A 23 -2.72 8.25 0.47
N THR A 24 -1.85 7.24 0.45
CA THR A 24 -0.39 7.42 0.40
C THR A 24 0.16 6.57 -0.73
N GLN A 25 1.07 7.14 -1.52
CA GLN A 25 1.76 6.42 -2.58
C GLN A 25 3.12 5.95 -2.05
N ILE A 26 3.36 4.64 -2.13
CA ILE A 26 4.59 4.01 -1.65
C ILE A 26 5.20 3.25 -2.83
N ILE A 27 6.48 3.48 -3.08
CA ILE A 27 7.26 2.73 -4.08
C ILE A 27 8.02 1.65 -3.33
N ILE A 28 7.83 0.39 -3.75
CA ILE A 28 8.44 -0.78 -3.12
C ILE A 28 9.15 -1.60 -4.20
N THR A 29 10.38 -2.03 -3.91
CA THR A 29 11.14 -2.97 -4.74
C THR A 29 11.29 -4.27 -3.95
N MET A 30 11.00 -5.40 -4.58
CA MET A 30 11.10 -6.73 -3.97
C MET A 30 11.74 -7.70 -4.96
N ASN A 31 12.49 -8.66 -4.43
CA ASN A 31 12.91 -9.81 -5.24
C ASN A 31 11.75 -10.81 -5.42
N ALA A 32 11.90 -11.79 -6.31
CA ALA A 32 10.85 -12.76 -6.61
C ALA A 32 10.44 -13.61 -5.39
N ARG A 33 11.36 -13.92 -4.47
CA ARG A 33 11.08 -14.69 -3.26
C ARG A 33 10.21 -13.91 -2.28
N GLU A 34 10.54 -12.64 -2.05
CA GLU A 34 9.76 -11.73 -1.20
C GLU A 34 8.36 -11.49 -1.77
N LEU A 35 8.27 -11.36 -3.10
CA LEU A 35 7.00 -11.19 -3.79
C LEU A 35 6.08 -12.41 -3.61
N LEU A 36 6.62 -13.63 -3.76
CA LEU A 36 5.91 -14.88 -3.47
C LEU A 36 5.45 -14.96 -2.01
N HIS A 37 6.32 -14.57 -1.07
CA HIS A 37 5.98 -14.52 0.34
C HIS A 37 4.86 -13.51 0.62
N LEU A 38 4.92 -12.34 -0.01
CA LEU A 38 3.88 -11.31 0.08
C LEU A 38 2.54 -11.87 -0.42
N PHE A 39 2.50 -12.53 -1.58
CA PHE A 39 1.26 -13.12 -2.10
C PHE A 39 0.72 -14.22 -1.19
N THR A 40 1.58 -15.04 -0.60
CA THR A 40 1.18 -16.07 0.37
C THR A 40 0.45 -15.47 1.57
N LEU A 41 0.94 -14.32 2.07
CA LEU A 41 0.35 -13.66 3.25
C LEU A 41 -0.83 -12.75 2.90
N ARG A 42 -0.76 -12.03 1.78
CA ARG A 42 -1.68 -10.92 1.47
C ARG A 42 -2.78 -11.29 0.50
N CYS A 43 -2.67 -12.38 -0.26
CA CYS A 43 -3.80 -12.94 -1.00
C CYS A 43 -4.68 -13.86 -0.13
N CYS A 44 -4.27 -14.14 1.11
CA CYS A 44 -5.00 -14.99 2.04
C CYS A 44 -6.34 -14.35 2.46
N GLU A 45 -7.40 -15.16 2.58
CA GLU A 45 -8.73 -14.70 3.02
C GLU A 45 -8.75 -14.10 4.43
N ARG A 46 -7.73 -14.38 5.25
CA ARG A 46 -7.57 -13.80 6.60
C ARG A 46 -6.98 -12.39 6.58
N ALA A 47 -6.39 -11.96 5.47
CA ALA A 47 -5.87 -10.61 5.32
C ALA A 47 -7.01 -9.60 5.17
N GLN A 48 -6.76 -8.37 5.64
CA GLN A 48 -7.68 -7.25 5.45
C GLN A 48 -7.98 -7.06 3.95
N TRP A 49 -9.25 -6.86 3.62
CA TRP A 49 -9.74 -6.93 2.25
C TRP A 49 -9.10 -5.87 1.33
N GLU A 50 -8.77 -4.66 1.82
CA GLU A 50 -8.11 -3.63 1.00
C GLU A 50 -6.71 -4.05 0.54
N ILE A 51 -5.87 -4.57 1.45
CA ILE A 51 -4.52 -5.04 1.10
C ILE A 51 -4.59 -6.29 0.22
N ARG A 52 -5.62 -7.11 0.41
CA ARG A 52 -5.84 -8.31 -0.40
C ARG A 52 -6.19 -7.97 -1.84
N GLU A 53 -7.10 -7.01 -2.05
CA GLU A 53 -7.43 -6.52 -3.39
C GLU A 53 -6.19 -5.95 -4.08
N MET A 54 -5.39 -5.15 -3.37
CA MET A 54 -4.14 -4.60 -3.87
C MET A 54 -3.14 -5.70 -4.25
N ALA A 55 -2.97 -6.72 -3.40
CA ALA A 55 -2.10 -7.86 -3.67
C ALA A 55 -2.54 -8.68 -4.90
N TYR A 56 -3.84 -8.89 -5.10
CA TYR A 56 -4.35 -9.56 -6.31
C TYR A 56 -4.09 -8.74 -7.58
N ARG A 57 -4.23 -7.41 -7.53
CA ARG A 57 -3.88 -6.52 -8.65
C ARG A 57 -2.39 -6.61 -8.99
N MET A 58 -1.52 -6.65 -7.97
CA MET A 58 -0.08 -6.89 -8.15
C MET A 58 0.20 -8.26 -8.78
N LEU A 59 -0.44 -9.32 -8.27
CA LEU A 59 -0.27 -10.68 -8.77
C LEU A 59 -0.65 -10.79 -10.26
N ASN A 60 -1.76 -10.17 -10.67
CA ASN A 60 -2.16 -10.16 -12.08
C ASN A 60 -1.09 -9.53 -12.99
N LYS A 61 -0.50 -8.41 -12.56
CA LYS A 61 0.60 -7.76 -13.29
C LYS A 61 1.86 -8.61 -13.34
N VAL A 62 2.15 -9.34 -12.27
CA VAL A 62 3.31 -10.24 -12.22
C VAL A 62 3.12 -11.44 -13.13
N LYS A 63 1.91 -12.01 -13.20
CA LYS A 63 1.58 -13.12 -14.10
C LYS A 63 1.73 -12.77 -15.58
N GLU A 64 1.58 -11.50 -15.96
CA GLU A 64 1.86 -11.02 -17.32
C GLU A 64 3.34 -11.19 -17.70
N VAL A 65 4.26 -11.02 -16.73
CA VAL A 65 5.71 -11.07 -16.95
C VAL A 65 6.29 -12.46 -16.67
N ALA A 66 5.77 -13.14 -15.65
CA ALA A 66 6.27 -14.42 -15.16
C ALA A 66 5.08 -15.33 -14.77
N PRO A 67 4.50 -16.04 -15.75
CA PRO A 67 3.25 -16.78 -15.59
C PRO A 67 3.39 -18.09 -14.79
N THR A 68 4.61 -18.60 -14.61
CA THR A 68 4.92 -19.84 -13.88
C THR A 68 5.13 -19.65 -12.38
N ILE A 69 4.96 -18.43 -11.88
CA ILE A 69 5.04 -18.07 -10.45
C ILE A 69 3.77 -18.49 -9.72
#